data_AF-A0A450X4R1-F1
#
_entry.id   AF-A0A450X4R1-F1
#
_cell.length_a   1.000
_cell.length_b   1.000
_cell.length_c   1.000
_cell.angle_alpha   90.00
_cell.angle_beta   90.00
_cell.angle_gamma   90.00
#
_symmetry.space_group_name_H-M   'P 1'
#
loop_
_entity.id
_entity.type
_entity.pdbx_description
1 polymer ?
#
loop_
_entity_poly.entity_id
_entity_poly.type
_entity_poly.pdbx_seq_one_letter_code
_entity_poly.pdbx_strand_id
1 'polypeptide(L)'
;RRILCEAANAVSRTRCALREKFKSLLVRRGRKRAIFALAHKILKIVFVLISRGDYYRDATINYEKLTVGRNASRWMKMLEKYGYITVAA
;
A
#
# COMPACT_ATOMS: atom_id res chain seq x y z
N ARG A 1 -24.08 -8.13 -0.95
CA ARG A 1 -23.25 -7.36 -1.93
C ARG A 1 -23.51 -5.84 -1.91
N ARG A 2 -24.78 -5.36 -1.90
CA ARG A 2 -25.11 -3.91 -1.95
C ARG A 2 -24.48 -3.08 -0.83
N ILE A 3 -24.64 -3.49 0.43
CA ILE A 3 -24.18 -2.72 1.61
C ILE A 3 -22.69 -2.36 1.53
N LEU A 4 -21.84 -3.33 1.16
CA LEU A 4 -20.40 -3.10 1.06
C LEU A 4 -20.02 -2.14 -0.07
N CYS A 5 -20.78 -2.14 -1.17
CA CYS A 5 -20.60 -1.16 -2.25
C CYS A 5 -21.06 0.24 -1.82
N GLU A 6 -22.13 0.37 -1.03
CA GLU A 6 -22.56 1.65 -0.47
C GLU A 6 -21.53 2.21 0.52
N ALA A 7 -20.98 1.35 1.38
CA ALA A 7 -19.87 1.72 2.25
C ALA A 7 -18.65 2.19 1.43
N ALA A 8 -18.30 1.48 0.36
CA ALA A 8 -17.23 1.91 -0.54
C ALA A 8 -17.54 3.24 -1.25
N ASN A 9 -18.80 3.50 -1.62
CA ASN A 9 -19.22 4.79 -2.18
C ASN A 9 -19.06 5.92 -1.16
N ALA A 10 -19.42 5.71 0.10
CA ALA A 10 -19.18 6.66 1.18
C ALA A 10 -17.68 6.93 1.36
N VAL A 11 -16.88 5.86 1.51
CA VAL A 11 -15.41 5.94 1.65
C VAL A 11 -14.76 6.67 0.48
N SER A 12 -15.28 6.53 -0.75
CA SER A 12 -14.74 7.23 -1.93
C SER A 12 -14.83 8.76 -1.83
N ARG A 13 -15.71 9.28 -0.96
CA ARG A 13 -15.92 10.73 -0.71
C ARG A 13 -15.26 11.20 0.59
N THR A 14 -14.99 10.31 1.53
CA THR A 14 -14.39 10.63 2.83
C THR A 14 -12.87 10.79 2.75
N ARG A 15 -12.30 11.79 3.44
CA ARG A 15 -10.84 11.97 3.54
C ARG A 15 -10.23 10.87 4.41
N CYS A 16 -9.66 9.85 3.77
CA CYS A 16 -8.99 8.73 4.43
C CYS A 16 -7.99 8.06 3.46
N ALA A 17 -7.13 7.17 3.96
CA ALA A 17 -6.15 6.44 3.14
C ALA A 17 -6.79 5.63 1.98
N LEU A 18 -8.01 5.13 2.19
CA LEU A 18 -8.76 4.39 1.18
C LEU A 18 -9.23 5.27 0.01
N ARG A 19 -9.37 6.59 0.20
CA ARG A 19 -9.71 7.52 -0.88
C ARG A 19 -8.61 7.63 -1.92
N GLU A 20 -7.34 7.64 -1.51
CA GLU A 20 -6.21 7.67 -2.44
C GLU A 20 -6.11 6.36 -3.24
N LYS A 21 -6.43 5.22 -2.60
CA LYS A 21 -6.61 3.94 -3.30
C LYS A 21 -7.73 4.03 -4.34
N PHE A 22 -8.86 4.63 -3.99
CA PHE A 22 -9.97 4.82 -4.92
C PHE A 22 -9.58 5.70 -6.12
N LYS A 23 -8.92 6.84 -5.90
CA LYS A 23 -8.46 7.73 -6.98
C LYS A 23 -7.50 7.01 -7.95
N SER A 24 -6.52 6.29 -7.44
CA SER A 24 -5.57 5.55 -8.29
C SER A 24 -6.24 4.43 -9.11
N LEU A 25 -7.26 3.79 -8.57
CA LEU A 25 -8.06 2.78 -9.28
C LEU A 25 -9.05 3.41 -10.27
N LEU A 26 -9.61 4.58 -9.94
CA LEU A 26 -10.57 5.31 -10.77
C LEU A 26 -9.95 5.65 -12.12
N VAL A 27 -8.74 6.21 -12.13
CA VAL A 27 -8.00 6.57 -13.35
C VAL A 27 -7.74 5.35 -14.23
N ARG A 28 -7.43 4.20 -13.63
CA ARG A 28 -7.01 2.99 -14.36
C ARG A 28 -8.15 2.08 -14.82
N ARG A 29 -9.29 2.07 -14.11
CA ARG A 29 -10.34 1.05 -14.29
C ARG A 29 -11.76 1.60 -14.37
N GLY A 30 -11.96 2.89 -14.13
CA GLY A 30 -13.29 3.50 -14.07
C GLY A 30 -14.05 3.23 -12.78
N ARG A 31 -15.12 4.01 -12.53
CA ARG A 31 -15.78 4.09 -11.21
C ARG A 31 -16.37 2.77 -10.72
N LYS A 32 -17.13 2.05 -11.55
CA LYS A 32 -17.80 0.79 -11.13
C LYS A 32 -16.79 -0.24 -10.63
N ARG A 33 -15.68 -0.43 -11.37
CA ARG A 33 -14.60 -1.37 -11.01
C ARG A 33 -13.80 -0.88 -9.80
N ALA A 34 -13.55 0.43 -9.71
CA ALA A 34 -12.86 1.02 -8.56
C ALA A 34 -13.66 0.84 -7.25
N ILE A 35 -14.98 1.05 -7.26
CA ILE A 35 -15.84 0.81 -6.08
C ILE A 35 -15.83 -0.65 -5.66
N PHE A 36 -15.90 -1.59 -6.60
CA PHE A 36 -15.86 -3.02 -6.27
C PHE A 36 -14.51 -3.43 -5.66
N ALA A 37 -13.40 -2.93 -6.22
CA ALA A 37 -12.07 -3.17 -5.65
C ALA A 37 -11.91 -2.54 -4.26
N LEU A 38 -12.49 -1.36 -4.03
CA LEU A 38 -12.49 -0.69 -2.74
C LEU A 38 -13.33 -1.47 -1.70
N ALA A 39 -14.51 -1.93 -2.10
CA ALA A 39 -15.37 -2.80 -1.29
C ALA A 39 -14.62 -4.07 -0.85
N HIS A 40 -13.91 -4.73 -1.78
CA HIS A 40 -13.10 -5.90 -1.45
C HIS A 40 -11.98 -5.58 -0.45
N LYS A 41 -11.33 -4.41 -0.55
CA LYS A 41 -10.32 -3.97 0.43
C LYS A 41 -10.95 -3.73 1.81
N ILE A 42 -12.12 -3.09 1.88
CA ILE A 42 -12.88 -2.89 3.13
C ILE A 42 -13.22 -4.25 3.76
N LEU A 43 -13.68 -5.22 2.97
CA LEU A 43 -13.99 -6.57 3.46
C LEU A 43 -12.77 -7.24 4.10
N LYS A 44 -11.58 -7.15 3.46
CA LYS A 44 -10.35 -7.69 4.05
C LYS A 44 -9.99 -7.01 5.37
N ILE A 45 -10.19 -5.69 5.47
CA ILE A 45 -9.94 -4.92 6.70
C ILE A 45 -10.84 -5.44 7.82
N VAL A 46 -12.15 -5.51 7.56
CA VAL A 46 -13.15 -5.98 8.54
C VAL A 46 -12.88 -7.44 8.94
N PHE A 47 -12.58 -8.31 7.97
CA PHE A 47 -12.26 -9.70 8.25
C PHE A 47 -11.04 -9.84 9.18
N VAL A 48 -9.97 -9.09 8.94
CA VAL A 48 -8.77 -9.12 9.79
C VAL A 48 -9.07 -8.58 11.19
N LEU A 49 -9.81 -7.47 11.29
CA LEU A 49 -10.22 -6.89 12.57
C LEU A 49 -11.02 -7.90 13.41
N ILE A 50 -12.00 -8.56 12.81
CA ILE A 50 -12.85 -9.54 13.51
C ILE A 50 -12.06 -10.81 13.83
N SER A 51 -11.28 -11.33 12.88
CA SER A 51 -10.63 -12.64 13.04
C SER A 51 -9.43 -12.61 13.98
N ARG A 52 -8.71 -11.47 14.05
CA ARG A 52 -7.52 -11.34 14.90
C ARG A 52 -7.77 -10.57 16.19
N GLY A 53 -8.85 -9.78 16.26
CA GLY A 53 -9.08 -8.86 17.37
C GLY A 53 -8.04 -7.74 17.48
N ASP A 54 -7.19 -7.56 16.47
CA ASP A 54 -6.11 -6.57 16.43
C ASP A 54 -6.36 -5.56 15.29
N TYR A 55 -5.74 -4.40 15.37
CA TYR A 55 -5.90 -3.34 14.37
C TYR A 55 -5.39 -3.78 12.99
N TYR A 56 -6.05 -3.27 11.93
CA TYR A 56 -5.63 -3.56 10.57
C TYR A 56 -4.29 -2.92 10.25
N ARG A 57 -3.25 -3.75 10.12
CA ARG A 57 -1.98 -3.36 9.50
C ARG A 57 -2.08 -3.69 8.02
N ASP A 58 -2.10 -2.66 7.16
CA ASP A 58 -1.92 -2.92 5.72
C ASP A 58 -0.60 -3.66 5.59
N ALA A 59 -0.61 -4.85 4.98
CA ALA A 59 0.52 -5.77 4.95
C ALA A 59 1.76 -4.95 4.67
N THR A 60 2.57 -4.77 5.70
CA THR A 60 3.49 -3.63 5.78
C THR A 60 4.60 -3.95 4.81
N ILE A 61 4.40 -3.59 3.54
CA ILE A 61 5.47 -3.59 2.57
C ILE A 61 6.42 -2.56 3.15
N ASN A 62 7.48 -3.06 3.79
CA ASN A 62 8.54 -2.23 4.26
C ASN A 62 9.25 -1.72 2.99
N TYR A 63 8.71 -0.63 2.44
CA TYR A 63 9.18 -0.03 1.20
C TYR A 63 10.63 0.38 1.33
N GLU A 64 11.06 0.77 2.53
CA GLU A 64 12.45 1.03 2.86
C GLU A 64 13.29 -0.25 2.67
N LYS A 65 12.93 -1.36 3.33
CA LYS A 65 13.61 -2.66 3.15
C LYS A 65 13.62 -3.12 1.68
N LEU A 66 12.54 -2.90 0.95
CA LEU A 66 12.46 -3.24 -0.48
C LEU A 66 13.37 -2.35 -1.34
N THR A 67 13.46 -1.06 -1.03
CA THR A 67 14.28 -0.08 -1.75
C THR A 67 15.76 -0.30 -1.46
N VAL A 68 16.10 -0.51 -0.18
CA VAL A 68 17.45 -0.90 0.26
C VAL A 68 17.85 -2.21 -0.42
N GLY A 69 17.02 -3.25 -0.39
CA GLY A 69 17.34 -4.53 -1.05
C GLY A 69 17.60 -4.40 -2.56
N ARG A 70 16.89 -3.51 -3.25
CA ARG A 70 17.09 -3.26 -4.70
C ARG A 70 18.32 -2.43 -5.01
N ASN A 71 18.63 -1.44 -4.17
CA ASN A 71 19.61 -0.40 -4.49
C ASN A 71 20.92 -0.53 -3.71
N ALA A 72 20.98 -1.35 -2.66
CA ALA A 72 22.11 -1.42 -1.73
C ALA A 72 23.44 -1.68 -2.45
N SER A 73 23.49 -2.63 -3.37
CA SER A 73 24.72 -2.95 -4.12
C SER A 73 25.21 -1.77 -4.95
N ARG A 74 24.30 -1.01 -5.57
CA ARG A 74 24.63 0.19 -6.33
C ARG A 74 25.11 1.32 -5.41
N TRP A 75 24.48 1.51 -4.26
CA TRP A 75 24.90 2.53 -3.30
C TRP A 75 26.26 2.22 -2.69
N MET A 76 26.54 0.96 -2.36
CA MET A 76 27.87 0.53 -1.88
C MET A 76 28.96 0.87 -2.90
N LYS A 77 28.76 0.55 -4.19
CA LYS A 77 29.72 0.91 -5.26
C LYS A 77 29.94 2.41 -5.39
N MET A 78 28.90 3.22 -5.19
CA MET A 78 29.02 4.69 -5.27
C MET A 78 29.75 5.24 -4.06
N LEU A 79 29.45 4.74 -2.85
CA LEU A 79 30.14 5.15 -1.63
C LEU A 79 31.62 4.81 -1.68
N GLU A 80 31.98 3.65 -2.25
CA GLU A 80 33.36 3.25 -2.50
C GLU A 80 34.04 4.17 -3.54
N LYS A 81 33.39 4.42 -4.68
CA LYS A 81 33.92 5.30 -5.74
C LYS A 81 34.28 6.70 -5.24
N TYR A 82 33.47 7.26 -4.34
CA TYR A 82 33.69 8.60 -3.79
C TYR A 82 34.49 8.60 -2.46
N GLY A 83 34.99 7.44 -2.03
CA GLY A 83 35.87 7.32 -0.86
C GLY A 83 35.17 7.52 0.49
N TYR A 84 33.84 7.40 0.54
CA TYR A 84 33.08 7.50 1.79
C TYR A 84 33.16 6.23 2.63
N ILE A 85 33.43 5.08 2.01
CA ILE A 85 33.70 3.81 2.68
C ILE A 85 34.95 3.18 2.08
N THR A 86 35.83 2.67 2.95
CA THR A 86 36.91 1.77 2.55
C THR A 86 36.42 0.35 2.77
N VAL A 87 36.29 -0.44 1.71
CA VAL A 87 36.03 -1.87 1.88
C VAL A 87 37.36 -2.47 2.35
N ALA A 88 37.46 -2.81 3.63
CA ALA A 88 38.60 -3.57 4.13
C ALA A 88 38.66 -4.88 3.34
N ALA A 89 39.84 -5.14 2.75
CA ALA A 89 40.13 -6.31 1.92
C ALA A 89 39.94 -7.62 2.68
#